data_AF-A0A8T0CFL6-F1
#
_entry.id   AF-A0A8T0CFL6-F1
#
_cell.length_a   1.000
_cell.length_b   1.000
_cell.length_c   1.000
_cell.angle_alpha   90.00
_cell.angle_beta   90.00
_cell.angle_gamma   90.00
#
_symmetry.space_group_name_H-M   'P 1'
#
loop_
_entity.id
_entity.type
_entity.pdbx_description
1 polymer ?
#
loop_
_entity_poly.entity_id
_entity_poly.type
_entity_poly.pdbx_seq_one_letter_code
_entity_poly.pdbx_strand_id
1 'polypeptide(L)' 'MRDVNNGFFSLHFVLPFVLAALALMHLIALHDSAGSNNPLGISVFVFFMPNVLGDSENYVMANPMQTPPAIVPE' A
#
# COMPACT_ATOMS: atom_id res chain seq x y z
N MET A 1 -28.56 -1.02 4.38
CA MET A 1 -27.45 -1.31 3.45
C MET A 1 -26.21 -0.69 4.04
N ARG A 2 -25.16 -1.45 4.36
CA ARG A 2 -23.89 -0.88 4.86
C ARG A 2 -22.96 -0.75 3.66
N ASP A 3 -22.43 0.45 3.43
CA ASP A 3 -21.57 0.70 2.28
C ASP A 3 -20.21 0.02 2.51
N VAL A 4 -19.84 -0.93 1.64
CA VAL A 4 -18.58 -1.68 1.73
C VAL A 4 -17.38 -0.73 1.73
N ASN A 5 -17.44 0.35 0.95
CA ASN A 5 -16.39 1.38 0.87
C ASN A 5 -16.14 2.07 2.21
N ASN A 6 -17.18 2.34 2.99
CA ASN A 6 -17.03 2.98 4.31
C ASN A 6 -16.38 2.02 5.34
N GLY A 7 -16.64 0.71 5.20
CA GLY A 7 -15.97 -0.31 6.01
C GLY A 7 -14.49 -0.44 5.65
N PHE A 8 -14.16 -0.51 4.36
CA PHE A 8 -12.78 -0.56 3.88
C PHE A 8 -12.00 0.70 4.26
N PHE A 9 -12.60 1.88 4.14
CA PHE A 9 -11.98 3.14 4.57
C PHE A 9 -11.63 3.14 6.07
N SER A 10 -12.58 2.73 6.91
CA SER A 10 -12.36 2.64 8.37
C SER A 10 -11.25 1.63 8.72
N LEU A 11 -11.27 0.45 8.09
CA LEU A 11 -10.23 -0.56 8.30
C LEU A 11 -8.85 -0.06 7.84
N HIS A 12 -8.76 0.52 6.64
CA HIS A 12 -7.51 1.04 6.08
C HIS A 12 -6.94 2.20 6.90
N PHE A 13 -7.79 2.95 7.60
CA PHE A 13 -7.32 3.99 8.53
C PHE A 13 -6.75 3.40 9.83
N VAL A 14 -7.34 2.32 10.36
CA VAL A 14 -6.91 1.72 11.64
C VAL A 14 -5.70 0.79 11.50
N LEU A 15 -5.62 0.01 10.40
CA LEU A 15 -4.54 -0.97 10.18
C LEU A 15 -3.12 -0.39 10.26
N PRO A 16 -2.80 0.81 9.71
CA PRO A 16 -1.48 1.41 9.81
C PRO A 16 -1.01 1.60 11.26
N PHE A 17 -1.91 1.92 12.18
CA PHE A 17 -1.56 2.07 13.60
C PHE A 17 -1.29 0.73 14.28
N VAL A 18 -2.03 -0.32 13.90
CA VAL A 18 -1.75 -1.69 14.35
C VAL A 18 -0.39 -2.16 13.83
N LEU A 19 -0.10 -1.92 12.55
CA LEU A 19 1.20 -2.25 11.95
C LEU A 19 2.34 -1.46 12.57
N ALA A 20 2.14 -0.17 12.90
CA ALA A 20 3.15 0.62 13.60
C ALA A 20 3.47 0.04 14.99
N ALA A 21 2.47 -0.41 15.75
CA ALA A 21 2.68 -1.07 17.04
C ALA A 21 3.45 -2.40 16.90
N LEU A 22 3.12 -3.21 15.89
CA LEU A 22 3.85 -4.44 15.59
C LEU A 22 5.28 -4.17 15.11
N ALA A 23 5.48 -3.12 14.30
CA ALA A 23 6.80 -2.69 13.86
C ALA A 23 7.65 -2.22 15.05
N LEU A 24 7.08 -1.47 16.01
CA LEU A 24 7.79 -1.08 17.23
C LEU A 24 8.17 -2.29 18.09
N MET A 25 7.26 -3.25 18.28
CA MET A 25 7.57 -4.52 18.95
C MET A 25 8.72 -5.25 18.22
N HIS A 26 8.67 -5.30 16.89
CA HIS A 26 9.71 -5.92 16.07
C HIS A 26 11.07 -5.21 16.20
N LEU A 27 11.07 -3.87 16.22
CA LEU A 27 12.29 -3.07 16.40
C LEU A 27 12.89 -3.25 17.80
N ILE A 28 12.07 -3.39 18.85
CA ILE A 28 12.53 -3.71 20.21
C ILE A 28 13.16 -5.11 20.24
N ALA A 29 12.58 -6.08 19.52
CA ALA A 29 13.16 -7.42 19.41
C ALA A 29 14.47 -7.43 18.60
N LEU A 30 14.59 -6.55 17.60
CA LEU A 30 15.78 -6.40 16.76
C LEU A 30 16.91 -5.60 17.44
N HIS A 31 16.56 -4.76 18.41
CA HIS A 31 17.44 -3.79 19.08
C HIS A 31 18.77 -4.37 19.58
N ASP A 32 18.79 -5.64 20.01
CA ASP A 32 19.99 -6.28 20.55
C ASP A 32 20.61 -7.35 19.61
N SER A 33 20.01 -7.60 18.43
CA SER A 33 20.22 -8.84 17.66
C SER A 33 20.79 -8.69 16.24
N ALA A 34 20.55 -7.60 15.51
CA ALA A 34 21.07 -7.43 14.13
C ALA A 34 21.10 -5.97 13.65
N GLY A 35 22.15 -5.62 12.89
CA GLY A 35 22.34 -4.30 12.27
C GLY A 35 21.65 -4.13 10.90
N SER A 36 21.42 -2.88 10.49
CA SER A 36 20.76 -2.51 9.23
C SER A 36 21.67 -2.69 8.01
N ASN A 37 21.11 -3.26 6.94
CA ASN A 37 21.75 -3.32 5.63
C ASN A 37 20.92 -2.48 4.66
N ASN A 38 21.53 -1.49 4.00
CA ASN A 38 20.81 -0.59 3.10
C ASN A 38 21.50 -0.48 1.73
N PRO A 39 20.77 -0.78 0.65
CA PRO A 39 21.01 -0.23 -0.67
C PRO A 39 19.93 0.82 -1.00
N LEU A 40 20.33 2.09 -1.06
CA LEU A 40 19.47 3.20 -1.47
C LEU A 40 18.96 3.02 -2.92
N GLY A 41 17.68 3.34 -3.18
CA GLY A 41 17.13 3.33 -4.55
C GLY A 41 15.68 3.81 -4.76
N ILE A 42 15.00 4.34 -3.74
CA ILE A 42 13.53 4.51 -3.77
C ILE A 42 13.07 5.86 -4.36
N SER A 43 13.93 6.88 -4.38
CA SER A 43 13.55 8.25 -4.80
C SER A 43 13.23 8.37 -6.29
N VAL A 44 13.81 7.52 -7.14
CA VAL A 44 13.63 7.59 -8.61
C VAL A 44 12.18 7.31 -9.00
N PHE A 45 11.55 6.32 -8.37
CA PHE A 45 10.17 5.95 -8.64
C PHE A 45 9.19 7.04 -8.24
N VAL A 46 9.48 7.80 -7.18
CA VAL A 46 8.57 8.87 -6.72
C VAL A 46 8.64 10.10 -7.63
N PHE A 47 9.84 10.52 -8.04
CA PHE A 47 10.01 11.81 -8.71
C PHE A 47 10.09 11.74 -10.24
N PHE A 48 10.66 10.67 -10.81
CA PHE A 48 10.93 10.59 -12.24
C PHE A 48 10.00 9.62 -12.97
N MET A 49 9.46 8.62 -12.27
CA MET A 49 8.61 7.57 -12.86
C MET A 49 7.45 7.17 -11.93
N PRO A 50 6.56 8.11 -11.53
CA PRO A 50 5.55 7.90 -10.48
C PRO A 50 4.51 6.81 -10.79
N ASN A 51 4.25 6.57 -12.06
CA ASN A 51 3.20 5.65 -12.49
C ASN A 51 3.75 4.29 -12.95
N VAL A 52 5.06 4.01 -12.82
CA VAL A 52 5.65 2.78 -13.39
C VAL A 52 5.19 1.49 -12.68
N LEU A 53 4.68 1.62 -11.45
CA LEU A 53 4.16 0.50 -10.64
C LEU A 53 2.63 0.48 -10.57
N GLY A 54 1.94 1.39 -11.26
CA GLY A 54 0.48 1.48 -11.27
C GLY A 54 -0.14 0.95 -12.56
N ASP A 55 -1.45 0.75 -12.53
CA ASP A 55 -2.26 0.39 -13.71
C ASP A 55 -2.91 1.65 -14.32
N SER A 56 -2.88 1.76 -15.65
CA SER A 56 -3.57 2.81 -16.40
C SER A 56 -5.10 2.79 -16.23
N GLU A 57 -5.69 1.62 -15.96
CA GLU A 57 -7.15 1.46 -15.78
C GLU A 57 -7.65 2.13 -14.49
N ASN A 58 -6.78 2.44 -13.52
CA ASN A 58 -7.16 3.13 -12.29
C ASN A 58 -7.38 4.65 -12.45
N TYR A 59 -7.12 5.21 -13.64
CA TYR A 59 -7.42 6.61 -13.97
C TYR A 59 -8.78 6.82 -14.64
N VAL A 60 -9.47 5.75 -15.02
CA VAL A 60 -10.85 5.83 -15.51
C VAL A 60 -11.83 5.63 -14.35
N MET A 61 -13.01 6.25 -14.45
CA MET A 61 -14.04 6.11 -13.42
C MET A 61 -14.52 4.66 -13.34
N ALA A 62 -14.67 4.16 -12.10
CA ALA A 62 -15.22 2.84 -11.86
C ALA A 62 -16.62 2.69 -12.48
N ASN A 63 -16.82 1.64 -13.28
CA ASN A 63 -18.11 1.27 -13.84
C ASN A 63 -18.52 -0.11 -13.29
N PRO A 64 -19.54 -0.21 -12.44
CA PRO A 64 -19.94 -1.50 -11.84
C PRO A 64 -20.54 -2.47 -12.87
N MET A 65 -20.94 -1.99 -14.05
CA MET A 65 -21.55 -2.80 -15.10
C MET A 65 -20.54 -3.36 -16.10
N GLN A 66 -19.26 -3.01 -15.97
CA GLN A 66 -18.23 -3.39 -16.93
C GLN A 66 -16.91 -3.68 -16.22
N THR A 67 -16.36 -4.87 -16.43
CA THR A 67 -14.99 -5.18 -16.03
C THR A 67 -14.02 -4.74 -17.12
N PRO A 68 -12.91 -4.06 -16.79
CA PRO A 68 -11.87 -3.72 -17.76
C PRO A 68 -11.32 -4.96 -18.50
N PRO A 69 -11.00 -4.88 -19.80
CA PRO A 69 -10.49 -6.02 -20.57
C PRO A 69 -9.12 -6.55 -20.10
N ALA A 70 -8.30 -5.69 -19.50
CA ALA A 70 -6.93 -5.99 -19.07
C ALA A 70 -6.78 -5.93 -17.54
N ILE A 71 -7.76 -6.44 -16.79
CA ILE A 71 -7.72 -6.45 -15.32
C ILE A 71 -6.49 -7.22 -14.81
N VAL A 72 -5.63 -6.55 -14.05
CA VAL A 72 -4.46 -7.14 -13.39
C VAL A 72 -4.40 -6.70 -11.91
N PRO A 73 -4.12 -7.60 -10.96
CA PRO A 73 -3.90 -7.22 -9.56
C PRO A 73 -2.59 -6.45 -9.37
N GLU A 74 -2.57 -5.54 -8.39
CA GLU A 74 -1.37 -4.89 -7.85
C GLU A 74 -0.53 -5.76 -6.89
#